data_AF-A0A091QAH4-F1
#
_entry.id   AF-A0A091QAH4-F1
#
_cell.length_a   1.000
_cell.length_b   1.000
_cell.length_c   1.000
_cell.angle_alpha   90.00
_cell.angle_beta   90.00
_cell.angle_gamma   90.00
#
_symmetry.space_group_name_H-M   'P 1'
#
loop_
_entity.id
_entity.type
_entity.pdbx_description
1 polymer ?
#
loop_
_entity_poly.entity_id
_entity_poly.type
_entity_poly.pdbx_seq_one_letter_code
_entity_poly.pdbx_strand_id
1 'polypeptide(L)'
;ESVTAFSWLMSDIWLGEYDCISPEVFHSVFEMRHPTFSKIAQQDAQEFLICVLNELHEALTNSSKRRRLTSAKGSKGSVSETSIITKLFEGQLSYSITCLECKTTIDRPESFTILSLPVPSKSVCSLQDCLKCFFQQDILTWNNQIHCSSCGKKQDAVMNTTLTKTPEIIIFHLKRFEWQGKQRRKLSTNVHYPLSNLELSPYSSSLLCEGAEYSLCAVVNHSGFLENGHYTAFCKRSGPDNWYSFDDAQITKIPKSSVQTDTAYLLFY
;
A
#
# COMPACT_ATOMS: atom_id res chain seq x y z
N GLU A 1 0.87 0.13 -23.99
CA GLU A 1 1.50 1.45 -23.85
C GLU A 1 2.04 1.64 -22.43
N SER A 2 1.22 1.84 -21.38
CA SER A 2 1.77 2.08 -20.01
C SER A 2 2.75 1.03 -19.50
N VAL A 3 2.44 -0.28 -19.63
CA VAL A 3 3.38 -1.35 -19.25
C VAL A 3 4.66 -1.34 -20.10
N THR A 4 4.57 -0.99 -21.39
CA THR A 4 5.73 -0.93 -22.27
C THR A 4 6.64 0.23 -21.88
N ALA A 5 6.06 1.43 -21.65
CA ALA A 5 6.79 2.59 -21.20
C ALA A 5 7.42 2.38 -19.81
N PHE A 6 6.68 1.76 -18.87
CA PHE A 6 7.23 1.37 -17.57
C PHE A 6 8.38 0.36 -17.72
N SER A 7 8.24 -0.62 -18.62
CA SER A 7 9.30 -1.59 -18.87
C SER A 7 10.56 -0.95 -19.44
N TRP A 8 10.44 0.04 -20.33
CA TRP A 8 11.61 0.77 -20.84
C TRP A 8 12.28 1.58 -19.74
N LEU A 9 11.51 2.34 -18.95
CA LEU A 9 12.03 3.08 -17.81
C LEU A 9 12.77 2.17 -16.82
N MET A 10 12.20 1.00 -16.50
CA MET A 10 12.88 0.02 -15.64
C MET A 10 14.16 -0.50 -16.28
N SER A 11 14.15 -0.86 -17.57
CA SER A 11 15.38 -1.30 -18.25
C SER A 11 16.48 -0.25 -18.17
N ASP A 12 16.17 1.01 -18.47
CA ASP A 12 17.15 2.10 -18.45
C ASP A 12 17.75 2.28 -17.04
N ILE A 13 16.91 2.23 -15.99
CA ILE A 13 17.35 2.34 -14.58
C ILE A 13 18.29 1.19 -14.18
N TRP A 14 18.01 -0.03 -14.64
CA TRP A 14 18.73 -1.23 -14.20
C TRP A 14 19.98 -1.56 -15.04
N LEU A 15 20.08 -1.05 -16.27
CA LEU A 15 21.27 -1.23 -17.11
C LEU A 15 22.49 -0.47 -16.57
N GLY A 16 22.27 0.61 -15.83
CA GLY A 16 23.36 1.39 -15.22
C GLY A 16 24.20 2.18 -16.23
N GLU A 17 23.64 2.46 -17.41
CA GLU A 17 24.29 3.25 -18.47
C GLU A 17 24.24 4.76 -18.20
N TYR A 18 23.34 5.21 -17.32
CA TYR A 18 23.08 6.62 -17.05
C TYR A 18 23.09 6.91 -15.54
N ASP A 19 23.58 8.09 -15.15
CA ASP A 19 23.54 8.56 -13.75
C ASP A 19 22.13 9.01 -13.33
N CYS A 20 21.34 9.52 -14.28
CA CYS A 20 19.94 9.89 -14.09
C CYS A 20 19.15 9.73 -15.40
N ILE A 21 17.86 9.41 -15.30
CA ILE A 21 16.96 9.18 -16.45
C ILE A 21 15.69 10.01 -16.27
N SER A 22 15.25 10.69 -17.34
CA SER A 22 13.96 11.39 -17.34
C SER A 22 12.82 10.39 -17.58
N PRO A 23 11.79 10.32 -16.71
CA PRO A 23 10.66 9.43 -16.89
C PRO A 23 9.59 9.97 -17.86
N GLU A 24 9.88 11.00 -18.67
CA GLU A 24 8.95 11.68 -19.57
C GLU A 24 8.06 10.74 -20.38
N VAL A 25 8.63 9.72 -21.02
CA VAL A 25 7.86 8.78 -21.85
C VAL A 25 6.82 8.02 -21.02
N PHE A 26 7.21 7.59 -19.81
CA PHE A 26 6.28 6.93 -18.90
C PHE A 26 5.23 7.90 -18.38
N HIS A 27 5.65 9.11 -17.96
CA HIS A 27 4.76 10.13 -17.44
C HIS A 27 3.71 10.58 -18.47
N SER A 28 4.10 10.86 -19.71
CA SER A 28 3.18 11.23 -20.80
C SER A 28 2.17 10.13 -21.13
N VAL A 29 2.57 8.86 -21.08
CA VAL A 29 1.63 7.76 -21.30
C VAL A 29 0.68 7.59 -20.11
N PHE A 30 1.18 7.82 -18.90
CA PHE A 30 0.41 7.68 -17.66
C PHE A 30 -0.64 8.79 -17.50
N GLU A 31 -0.28 10.04 -17.78
CA GLU A 31 -1.18 11.19 -17.63
C GLU A 31 -2.37 11.15 -18.59
N MET A 32 -2.24 10.51 -19.76
CA MET A 32 -3.36 10.29 -20.68
C MET A 32 -4.47 9.44 -20.07
N ARG A 33 -4.13 8.52 -19.16
CA ARG A 33 -5.09 7.64 -18.47
C ARG A 33 -5.52 8.19 -17.12
N HIS A 34 -4.64 8.93 -16.45
CA HIS A 34 -4.92 9.56 -15.18
C HIS A 34 -4.66 11.08 -15.26
N PRO A 35 -5.60 11.86 -15.84
CA PRO A 35 -5.43 13.31 -16.03
C PRO A 35 -5.22 14.10 -14.75
N THR A 36 -5.49 13.53 -13.57
CA THR A 36 -5.14 14.16 -12.28
C THR A 36 -3.64 14.41 -12.16
N PHE A 37 -2.80 13.54 -12.74
CA PHE A 37 -1.33 13.64 -12.70
C PHE A 37 -0.72 14.43 -13.88
N SER A 38 -1.54 14.98 -14.79
CA SER A 38 -1.06 15.86 -15.87
C SER A 38 -0.78 17.30 -15.41
N LYS A 39 -1.26 17.66 -14.22
CA LYS A 39 -1.04 18.98 -13.65
C LYS A 39 0.38 19.03 -13.07
N ILE A 40 1.05 20.17 -13.26
CA ILE A 40 2.34 20.52 -12.62
C ILE A 40 2.19 20.68 -11.08
N ALA A 41 1.01 20.40 -10.53
CA ALA A 41 0.76 20.43 -9.10
C ALA A 41 1.29 19.16 -8.43
N GLN A 42 1.76 19.31 -7.19
CA GLN A 42 2.17 18.17 -6.37
C GLN A 42 1.00 17.22 -6.11
N GLN A 43 1.30 15.92 -6.06
CA GLN A 43 0.32 14.85 -5.92
C GLN A 43 0.68 13.94 -4.75
N ASP A 44 -0.27 13.10 -4.35
CA ASP A 44 -0.06 12.11 -3.30
C ASP A 44 0.65 10.87 -3.87
N ALA A 45 1.81 10.53 -3.30
CA ALA A 45 2.59 9.37 -3.75
C ALA A 45 1.83 8.04 -3.56
N GLN A 46 0.92 7.96 -2.58
CA GLN A 46 0.09 6.78 -2.37
C GLN A 46 -0.95 6.62 -3.47
N GLU A 47 -1.63 7.70 -3.86
CA GLU A 47 -2.61 7.70 -4.96
C GLU A 47 -1.92 7.35 -6.28
N PHE A 48 -0.76 7.96 -6.54
CA PHE A 48 0.06 7.65 -7.71
C PHE A 48 0.40 6.15 -7.78
N LEU A 49 0.88 5.58 -6.66
CA LEU A 49 1.28 4.18 -6.61
C LEU A 49 0.11 3.22 -6.84
N ILE A 50 -1.08 3.51 -6.29
CA ILE A 50 -2.28 2.70 -6.56
C ILE A 50 -2.60 2.71 -8.06
N CYS A 51 -2.61 3.89 -8.69
CA CYS A 51 -2.88 4.00 -10.12
C CYS A 51 -1.86 3.21 -10.95
N VAL A 52 -0.56 3.34 -10.64
CA VAL A 52 0.49 2.57 -11.34
C VAL A 52 0.30 1.06 -11.17
N LEU A 53 0.07 0.57 -9.95
CA LEU A 53 -0.12 -0.87 -9.70
C LEU A 53 -1.35 -1.42 -10.43
N ASN A 54 -2.46 -0.69 -10.44
CA ASN A 54 -3.68 -1.09 -11.15
C ASN A 54 -3.46 -1.14 -12.68
N GLU A 55 -2.83 -0.12 -13.25
CA GLU A 55 -2.51 -0.06 -14.68
C GLU A 55 -1.61 -1.24 -15.11
N LEU A 56 -0.59 -1.54 -14.30
CA LEU A 56 0.28 -2.70 -14.55
C LEU A 56 -0.50 -4.01 -14.42
N HIS A 57 -1.36 -4.14 -13.40
CA HIS A 57 -2.17 -5.33 -13.19
C HIS A 57 -3.09 -5.59 -14.39
N GLU A 58 -3.91 -4.62 -14.77
CA GLU A 58 -4.89 -4.75 -15.85
C GLU A 58 -4.23 -5.12 -17.18
N ALA A 59 -3.13 -4.46 -17.51
CA ALA A 59 -2.41 -4.70 -18.76
C ALA A 59 -1.75 -6.09 -18.80
N LEU A 60 -1.15 -6.56 -17.70
CA LEU A 60 -0.52 -7.89 -17.63
C LEU A 60 -1.55 -9.03 -17.58
N THR A 61 -2.70 -8.79 -16.97
CA THR A 61 -3.85 -9.69 -16.99
C THR A 61 -4.42 -9.83 -18.41
N ASN A 62 -4.68 -8.70 -19.09
CA ASN A 62 -5.25 -8.69 -20.43
C ASN A 62 -4.34 -9.34 -21.49
N SER A 63 -3.02 -9.14 -21.39
CA SER A 63 -2.06 -9.86 -22.23
C SER A 63 -2.12 -11.38 -22.01
N SER A 64 -2.31 -11.83 -20.77
CA SER A 64 -2.46 -13.25 -20.44
C SER A 64 -3.76 -13.83 -21.01
N LYS A 65 -4.87 -13.09 -20.95
CA LYS A 65 -6.15 -13.47 -21.57
C LYS A 65 -6.07 -13.59 -23.08
N ARG A 66 -5.44 -12.61 -23.76
CA ARG A 66 -5.26 -12.63 -25.22
C ARG A 66 -4.48 -13.87 -25.68
N ARG A 67 -3.41 -14.24 -24.95
CA ARG A 67 -2.64 -15.48 -25.21
C ARG A 67 -3.45 -16.77 -24.96
N ARG A 68 -4.39 -16.77 -24.01
CA ARG A 68 -5.27 -17.92 -23.74
C ARG A 68 -6.38 -18.06 -24.78
N LEU A 69 -6.97 -16.95 -25.24
CA LEU A 69 -8.00 -16.96 -26.29
C LEU A 69 -7.46 -17.50 -27.62
N THR A 70 -6.18 -17.31 -27.91
CA THR A 70 -5.53 -17.90 -29.10
C THR A 70 -5.27 -19.40 -28.97
N SER A 71 -5.46 -20.00 -27.78
CA SER A 71 -5.06 -21.39 -27.51
C SER A 71 -6.16 -22.32 -26.96
N ALA A 72 -7.38 -21.84 -26.66
CA ALA A 72 -8.46 -22.73 -26.21
C ALA A 72 -9.88 -22.20 -26.50
N LYS A 73 -10.68 -23.01 -27.21
CA LYS A 73 -12.16 -22.97 -27.13
C LYS A 73 -12.58 -23.65 -25.81
N GLY A 74 -13.28 -22.92 -24.95
CA GLY A 74 -14.11 -23.50 -23.90
C GLY A 74 -13.50 -23.50 -22.49
N SER A 75 -13.94 -22.54 -21.67
CA SER A 75 -14.34 -22.74 -20.25
C SER A 75 -14.73 -21.38 -19.66
N LYS A 76 -16.03 -21.14 -19.50
CA LYS A 76 -16.56 -20.03 -18.70
C LYS A 76 -16.50 -20.43 -17.23
N GLY A 77 -15.32 -20.31 -16.64
CA GLY A 77 -15.15 -20.28 -15.19
C GLY A 77 -14.66 -18.89 -14.79
N SER A 78 -15.28 -18.28 -13.78
CA SER A 78 -14.82 -17.02 -13.18
C SER A 78 -13.51 -17.28 -12.41
N VAL A 79 -12.41 -17.43 -13.13
CA VAL A 79 -11.07 -17.52 -12.53
C VAL A 79 -10.65 -16.11 -12.15
N SER A 80 -10.39 -15.88 -10.85
CA SER A 80 -9.81 -14.62 -10.37
C SER A 80 -8.59 -14.27 -11.22
N GLU A 81 -8.60 -13.07 -11.78
CA GLU A 81 -7.63 -12.64 -12.77
C GLU A 81 -6.31 -12.33 -12.09
N THR A 82 -5.34 -13.24 -12.17
CA THR A 82 -4.04 -13.07 -11.50
C THR A 82 -3.01 -12.43 -12.42
N SER A 83 -2.21 -11.50 -11.91
CA SER A 83 -0.99 -10.99 -12.56
C SER A 83 0.20 -11.05 -11.60
N ILE A 84 1.39 -10.67 -12.06
CA ILE A 84 2.54 -10.53 -11.15
C ILE A 84 2.27 -9.52 -10.04
N ILE A 85 1.43 -8.50 -10.29
CA ILE A 85 1.05 -7.50 -9.29
C ILE A 85 0.25 -8.15 -8.15
N THR A 86 -0.73 -8.99 -8.46
CA THR A 86 -1.52 -9.67 -7.40
C THR A 86 -0.76 -10.81 -6.73
N LYS A 87 0.27 -11.36 -7.37
CA LYS A 87 1.18 -12.30 -6.72
C LYS A 87 2.08 -11.62 -5.69
N LEU A 88 2.65 -10.48 -6.06
CA LEU A 88 3.62 -9.77 -5.22
C LEU A 88 2.98 -8.92 -4.14
N PHE A 89 1.96 -8.11 -4.49
CA PHE A 89 1.48 -7.02 -3.62
C PHE A 89 0.10 -7.26 -3.02
N GLU A 90 -0.70 -8.20 -3.53
CA GLU A 90 -2.08 -8.38 -3.05
C GLU A 90 -2.14 -9.22 -1.77
N GLY A 91 -2.50 -8.57 -0.67
CA GLY A 91 -2.96 -9.20 0.56
C GLY A 91 -4.49 -9.26 0.66
N GLN A 92 -5.00 -9.95 1.67
CA GLN A 92 -6.43 -10.00 1.97
C GLN A 92 -6.70 -9.77 3.47
N LEU A 93 -7.70 -8.96 3.75
CA LEU A 93 -8.31 -8.77 5.06
C LEU A 93 -9.65 -9.49 5.13
N SER A 94 -10.09 -9.83 6.33
CA SER A 94 -11.48 -10.18 6.63
C SER A 94 -12.01 -9.29 7.75
N TYR A 95 -13.11 -8.58 7.48
CA TYR A 95 -13.87 -7.85 8.49
C TYR A 95 -15.03 -8.73 8.96
N SER A 96 -14.87 -9.28 10.16
CA SER A 96 -15.91 -10.05 10.85
C SER A 96 -16.82 -9.08 11.60
N ILE A 97 -18.06 -8.94 11.13
CA ILE A 97 -19.06 -8.07 11.74
C ILE A 97 -20.08 -8.91 12.49
N THR A 98 -20.09 -8.80 13.82
CA THR A 98 -20.96 -9.55 14.72
C THR A 98 -22.05 -8.66 15.29
N CYS A 99 -23.31 -8.97 15.01
CA CYS A 99 -24.47 -8.27 15.59
C CYS A 99 -24.49 -8.45 17.11
N LEU A 100 -24.62 -7.36 17.87
CA LEU A 100 -24.63 -7.43 19.32
C LEU A 100 -25.93 -7.98 19.90
N GLU A 101 -27.03 -7.93 19.14
CA GLU A 101 -28.34 -8.46 19.55
C GLU A 101 -28.45 -9.98 19.31
N CYS A 102 -28.43 -10.42 18.05
CA CYS A 102 -28.68 -11.82 17.68
C CYS A 102 -27.41 -12.68 17.55
N LYS A 103 -26.22 -12.07 17.69
CA LYS A 103 -24.91 -12.74 17.56
C LYS A 103 -24.56 -13.31 16.18
N THR A 104 -25.40 -13.10 15.16
CA THR A 104 -25.05 -13.43 13.77
C THR A 104 -23.79 -12.68 13.35
N THR A 105 -22.84 -13.41 12.78
CA THR A 105 -21.57 -12.88 12.27
C THR A 105 -21.51 -12.97 10.76
N ILE A 106 -21.01 -11.93 10.11
CA ILE A 106 -20.80 -11.87 8.66
C ILE A 106 -19.35 -11.48 8.41
N ASP A 107 -18.64 -12.32 7.68
CA ASP A 107 -17.28 -12.02 7.20
C ASP A 107 -17.33 -11.29 5.85
N ARG A 108 -16.57 -10.21 5.76
CA ARG A 108 -16.40 -9.43 4.53
C ARG A 108 -14.93 -9.45 4.13
N PRO A 109 -14.54 -10.29 3.15
CA PRO A 109 -13.18 -10.27 2.64
C PRO A 109 -12.93 -8.99 1.81
N GLU A 110 -11.74 -8.41 1.94
CA GLU A 110 -11.29 -7.26 1.16
C GLU A 110 -9.84 -7.48 0.71
N SER A 111 -9.56 -7.31 -0.58
CA SER A 111 -8.19 -7.32 -1.11
C SER A 111 -7.55 -5.95 -0.99
N PHE A 112 -6.24 -5.91 -0.74
CA PHE A 112 -5.46 -4.67 -0.73
C PHE A 112 -4.09 -4.85 -1.40
N THR A 113 -3.56 -3.78 -1.99
CA THR A 113 -2.16 -3.70 -2.44
C THR A 113 -1.31 -2.81 -1.52
N ILE A 114 -1.95 -1.87 -0.83
CA ILE A 114 -1.33 -0.95 0.14
C ILE A 114 -2.20 -0.91 1.38
N LEU A 115 -1.63 -1.18 2.55
CA LEU A 115 -2.32 -1.10 3.82
C LEU A 115 -2.14 0.30 4.44
N SER A 116 -3.21 1.08 4.48
CA SER A 116 -3.15 2.47 4.96
C SER A 116 -3.45 2.56 6.46
N LEU A 117 -2.39 2.67 7.26
CA LEU A 117 -2.42 2.64 8.72
C LEU A 117 -2.72 4.02 9.31
N PRO A 118 -3.62 4.10 10.32
CA PRO A 118 -3.79 5.31 11.10
C PRO A 118 -2.51 5.62 11.88
N VAL A 119 -2.12 6.90 11.89
CA VAL A 119 -1.01 7.37 12.72
C VAL A 119 -1.59 8.01 13.98
N PRO A 120 -1.31 7.48 15.18
CA PRO A 120 -1.76 8.10 16.41
C PRO A 120 -1.27 9.55 16.52
N SER A 121 -2.14 10.47 16.98
CA SER A 121 -1.81 11.86 17.29
C SER A 121 -0.95 11.98 18.57
N LYS A 122 0.24 11.39 18.53
CA LYS A 122 1.28 11.40 19.58
C LYS A 122 2.55 12.06 19.02
N SER A 123 3.50 12.42 19.88
CA SER A 123 4.81 12.90 19.41
C SER A 123 5.63 11.77 18.77
N VAL A 124 5.57 10.57 19.36
CA VAL A 124 6.32 9.38 18.92
C VAL A 124 5.40 8.15 19.05
N CYS A 125 5.48 7.24 18.09
CA CYS A 125 4.89 5.90 18.18
C CYS A 125 5.70 4.88 17.36
N SER A 126 5.36 3.60 17.47
CA SER A 126 5.94 2.55 16.63
C SER A 126 5.00 2.17 15.47
N LEU A 127 5.53 1.53 14.43
CA LEU A 127 4.73 0.89 13.38
C LEU A 127 3.78 -0.14 13.96
N GLN A 128 4.22 -0.85 15.00
CA GLN A 128 3.38 -1.78 15.76
C GLN A 128 2.20 -1.09 16.44
N ASP A 129 2.36 0.14 16.94
CA ASP A 129 1.23 0.91 17.47
C ASP A 129 0.23 1.28 16.37
N CYS A 130 0.71 1.67 15.19
CA CYS A 130 -0.16 1.94 14.04
C CYS A 130 -0.94 0.68 13.60
N LEU A 131 -0.27 -0.48 13.57
CA LEU A 131 -0.90 -1.78 13.29
C LEU A 131 -1.92 -2.15 14.37
N LYS A 132 -1.59 -2.00 15.65
CA LYS A 132 -2.54 -2.20 16.75
C LYS A 132 -3.79 -1.33 16.60
N CYS A 133 -3.62 -0.06 16.24
CA CYS A 133 -4.75 0.83 15.98
C CYS A 133 -5.58 0.38 14.77
N PHE A 134 -4.95 -0.13 13.70
CA PHE A 134 -5.66 -0.64 12.53
C PHE A 134 -6.47 -1.91 12.81
N PHE A 135 -5.90 -2.85 13.56
CA PHE A 135 -6.53 -4.13 13.91
C PHE A 135 -7.33 -4.07 15.21
N GLN A 136 -7.49 -2.87 15.80
CA GLN A 136 -8.30 -2.70 17.00
C GLN A 136 -9.76 -3.02 16.67
N GLN A 137 -10.40 -3.74 17.58
CA GLN A 137 -11.83 -3.99 17.50
C GLN A 137 -12.62 -2.67 17.55
N ASP A 138 -13.54 -2.50 16.61
CA ASP A 138 -14.43 -1.35 16.53
C ASP A 138 -15.86 -1.72 16.93
N ILE A 139 -16.53 -0.80 17.63
CA ILE A 139 -17.95 -0.94 17.98
C ILE A 139 -18.77 0.01 17.10
N LEU A 140 -19.57 -0.58 16.22
CA LEU A 140 -20.44 0.11 15.27
C LEU A 140 -21.76 0.46 15.95
N THR A 141 -21.87 1.70 16.45
CA THR A 141 -23.04 2.23 17.16
C THR A 141 -23.57 3.50 16.52
N TRP A 142 -24.76 3.95 16.94
CA TRP A 142 -25.37 5.21 16.51
C TRP A 142 -25.50 5.32 14.98
N ASN A 143 -24.83 6.31 14.37
CA ASN A 143 -24.86 6.55 12.93
C ASN A 143 -24.17 5.45 12.12
N ASN A 144 -23.33 4.62 12.76
CA ASN A 144 -22.56 3.55 12.11
C ASN A 144 -23.21 2.17 12.24
N GLN A 145 -24.44 2.09 12.78
CA GLN A 145 -25.17 0.82 12.89
C GLN A 145 -25.33 0.13 11.54
N ILE A 146 -25.16 -1.19 11.54
CA ILE A 146 -25.31 -2.03 10.35
C ILE A 146 -26.68 -2.67 10.29
N HIS A 147 -27.21 -2.86 9.08
CA HIS A 147 -28.44 -3.60 8.89
C HIS A 147 -28.20 -5.10 9.07
N CYS A 148 -28.74 -5.68 10.15
CA CYS A 148 -28.65 -7.12 10.40
C CYS A 148 -29.76 -7.86 9.64
N SER A 149 -29.38 -8.77 8.74
CA SER A 149 -30.33 -9.58 7.97
C SER A 149 -31.21 -10.48 8.85
N SER A 150 -30.64 -11.03 9.94
CA SER A 150 -31.39 -11.87 10.90
C SER A 150 -32.39 -11.07 11.74
N CYS A 151 -32.07 -9.82 12.12
CA CYS A 151 -32.97 -8.98 12.90
C CYS A 151 -33.95 -8.16 12.04
N GLY A 152 -33.67 -8.00 10.74
CA GLY A 152 -34.46 -7.16 9.83
C GLY A 152 -34.40 -5.65 10.12
N LYS A 153 -33.40 -5.18 10.89
CA LYS A 153 -33.24 -3.77 11.26
C LYS A 153 -31.78 -3.40 11.50
N LYS A 154 -31.52 -2.09 11.64
CA LYS A 154 -30.21 -1.57 12.07
C LYS A 154 -29.94 -1.99 13.52
N GLN A 155 -28.73 -2.48 13.75
CA GLN A 155 -28.28 -2.97 15.05
C GLN A 155 -26.86 -2.49 15.33
N ASP A 156 -26.55 -2.38 16.61
CA ASP A 156 -25.16 -2.24 17.05
C ASP A 156 -24.41 -3.54 16.74
N ALA A 157 -23.15 -3.40 16.33
CA ALA A 157 -22.31 -4.54 15.98
C ALA A 157 -20.86 -4.31 16.42
N VAL A 158 -20.13 -5.40 16.53
CA VAL A 158 -18.68 -5.39 16.73
C VAL A 158 -18.03 -5.77 15.42
N MET A 159 -17.02 -5.01 15.00
CA MET A 159 -16.20 -5.29 13.82
C MET A 159 -14.79 -5.67 14.26
N ASN A 160 -14.35 -6.85 13.83
CA ASN A 160 -12.97 -7.30 14.00
C ASN A 160 -12.32 -7.43 12.63
N THR A 161 -11.15 -6.82 12.46
CA THR A 161 -10.35 -6.91 11.25
C THR A 161 -9.26 -7.96 11.46
N THR A 162 -9.05 -8.84 10.48
CA THR A 162 -7.99 -9.86 10.52
C THR A 162 -7.28 -9.95 9.18
N LEU A 163 -6.00 -10.28 9.18
CA LEU A 163 -5.20 -10.50 7.97
C LEU A 163 -5.28 -11.97 7.55
N THR A 164 -5.99 -12.26 6.46
CA THR A 164 -6.23 -13.64 5.99
C THR A 164 -5.19 -14.11 4.98
N LYS A 165 -4.56 -13.18 4.24
CA LYS A 165 -3.46 -13.44 3.31
C LYS A 165 -2.45 -12.30 3.39
N THR A 166 -1.19 -12.63 3.64
CA THR A 166 -0.07 -11.70 3.56
C THR A 166 0.52 -11.66 2.14
N PRO A 167 0.85 -10.48 1.56
CA PRO A 167 1.50 -10.39 0.25
C PRO A 167 3.00 -10.72 0.35
N GLU A 168 3.66 -11.01 -0.78
CA GLU A 168 5.12 -11.20 -0.78
C GLU A 168 5.87 -9.90 -0.45
N ILE A 169 5.36 -8.76 -0.95
CA ILE A 169 5.82 -7.42 -0.64
C ILE A 169 4.65 -6.66 -0.02
N ILE A 170 4.79 -6.24 1.24
CA ILE A 170 3.76 -5.45 1.92
C ILE A 170 4.13 -3.96 1.92
N ILE A 171 3.17 -3.14 1.53
CA ILE A 171 3.34 -1.68 1.49
C ILE A 171 2.45 -1.07 2.56
N PHE A 172 3.07 -0.39 3.52
CA PHE A 172 2.34 0.40 4.51
C PHE A 172 2.33 1.86 4.11
N HIS A 173 1.14 2.44 4.04
CA HIS A 173 0.96 3.88 3.95
C HIS A 173 0.65 4.44 5.35
N LEU A 174 1.44 5.39 5.82
CA LEU A 174 1.19 6.09 7.07
C LEU A 174 0.25 7.26 6.79
N LYS A 175 -1.02 7.17 7.25
CA LYS A 175 -2.06 8.20 7.06
C LYS A 175 -1.73 9.47 7.85
N ARG A 176 -0.81 10.27 7.32
CA ARG A 176 -0.34 11.51 7.96
C ARG A 176 -1.24 12.71 7.66
N PHE A 177 -2.05 12.66 6.62
CA PHE A 177 -2.92 13.79 6.27
C PHE A 177 -4.32 13.58 6.83
N GLU A 178 -4.77 14.54 7.63
CA GLU A 178 -6.09 14.53 8.25
C GLU A 178 -6.77 15.90 8.14
N TRP A 179 -8.09 15.90 8.25
CA TRP A 179 -8.89 17.12 8.32
C TRP A 179 -9.09 17.52 9.79
N GLN A 180 -8.66 18.72 10.15
CA GLN A 180 -8.97 19.35 11.42
C GLN A 180 -9.95 20.50 11.18
N GLY A 181 -11.25 20.20 11.26
CA GLY A 181 -12.30 21.13 10.88
C GLY A 181 -12.23 21.46 9.38
N LYS A 182 -11.90 22.72 9.03
CA LYS A 182 -11.77 23.18 7.64
C LYS A 182 -10.33 23.16 7.11
N GLN A 183 -9.34 22.85 7.95
CA GLN A 183 -7.93 22.89 7.60
C GLN A 183 -7.38 21.48 7.44
N ARG A 184 -6.57 21.25 6.40
CA ARG A 184 -5.83 19.99 6.24
C ARG A 184 -4.53 20.08 7.04
N ARG A 185 -4.27 19.08 7.88
CA ARG A 185 -3.09 19.00 8.73
C ARG A 185 -2.25 17.78 8.34
N LYS A 186 -0.92 17.92 8.41
CA LYS A 186 0.03 16.82 8.32
C LYS A 186 0.52 16.45 9.73
N LEU A 187 0.40 15.18 10.08
CA LEU A 187 0.93 14.61 11.33
C LEU A 187 2.45 14.46 11.22
N SER A 188 3.15 15.16 12.10
CA SER A 188 4.61 15.08 12.28
C SER A 188 5.02 14.03 13.32
N THR A 189 4.14 13.09 13.67
CA THR A 189 4.44 11.98 14.58
C THR A 189 5.66 11.21 14.08
N ASN A 190 6.67 11.05 14.93
CA ASN A 190 7.82 10.22 14.60
C ASN A 190 7.44 8.74 14.77
N VAL A 191 7.32 8.01 13.66
CA VAL A 191 6.92 6.60 13.64
C VAL A 191 8.17 5.74 13.53
N HIS A 192 8.52 5.03 14.60
CA HIS A 192 9.60 4.05 14.60
C HIS A 192 9.20 2.78 13.86
N TYR A 193 9.98 2.35 12.86
CA TYR A 193 9.71 1.16 12.07
C TYR A 193 10.92 0.22 12.03
N PRO A 194 10.73 -1.10 12.19
CA PRO A 194 11.83 -2.06 12.21
C PRO A 194 12.46 -2.24 10.81
N LEU A 195 13.79 -2.21 10.70
CA LEU A 195 14.44 -2.43 9.39
C LEU A 195 14.43 -3.90 8.95
N SER A 196 14.19 -4.82 9.89
CA SER A 196 14.12 -6.27 9.68
C SER A 196 13.23 -6.92 10.76
N ASN A 197 12.81 -8.17 10.53
CA ASN A 197 12.05 -8.98 11.46
C ASN A 197 10.71 -8.32 11.87
N LEU A 198 10.03 -7.70 10.90
CA LEU A 198 8.65 -7.25 11.12
C LEU A 198 7.73 -8.47 11.08
N GLU A 199 7.07 -8.74 12.20
CA GLU A 199 6.10 -9.83 12.34
C GLU A 199 4.67 -9.31 12.20
N LEU A 200 3.87 -10.00 11.40
CA LEU A 200 2.43 -9.75 11.23
C LEU A 200 1.54 -10.85 11.81
N SER A 201 2.15 -11.89 12.38
CA SER A 201 1.44 -13.03 12.97
C SER A 201 0.38 -12.65 14.02
N PRO A 202 0.56 -11.60 14.88
CA PRO A 202 -0.47 -11.25 15.87
C PRO A 202 -1.80 -10.77 15.25
N TYR A 203 -1.78 -10.40 13.98
CA TYR A 203 -2.95 -9.87 13.27
C TYR A 203 -3.52 -10.86 12.25
N SER A 204 -2.86 -12.01 12.06
CA SER A 204 -3.30 -13.02 11.10
C SER A 204 -4.16 -14.09 11.77
N SER A 205 -5.22 -14.49 11.07
CA SER A 205 -6.08 -15.61 11.45
C SER A 205 -5.66 -16.94 10.83
N SER A 206 -4.69 -16.92 9.91
CA SER A 206 -4.27 -18.08 9.14
C SER A 206 -2.96 -18.66 9.68
N LEU A 207 -2.96 -19.95 10.00
CA LEU A 207 -1.74 -20.71 10.32
C LEU A 207 -0.70 -20.65 9.17
N LEU A 208 -1.13 -20.35 7.94
CA LEU A 208 -0.25 -20.18 6.78
C LEU A 208 0.58 -18.89 6.84
N CYS A 209 0.21 -17.94 7.70
CA CYS A 209 0.95 -16.70 7.93
C CYS A 209 1.87 -16.77 9.17
N GLU A 210 1.96 -17.93 9.84
CA GLU A 210 2.89 -18.14 10.93
C GLU A 210 4.33 -18.10 10.40
N GLY A 211 5.13 -17.14 10.90
CA GLY A 211 6.55 -17.01 10.57
C GLY A 211 6.89 -16.14 9.35
N ALA A 212 5.94 -15.39 8.79
CA ALA A 212 6.25 -14.39 7.78
C ALA A 212 6.99 -13.20 8.42
N GLU A 213 8.32 -13.17 8.25
CA GLU A 213 9.19 -12.06 8.65
C GLU A 213 9.46 -11.14 7.47
N TYR A 214 9.18 -9.86 7.63
CA TYR A 214 9.47 -8.86 6.61
C TYR A 214 10.70 -8.04 6.92
N SER A 215 11.40 -7.60 5.87
CA SER A 215 12.55 -6.73 5.97
C SER A 215 12.38 -5.51 5.08
N LEU A 216 12.56 -4.33 5.66
CA LEU A 216 12.38 -3.08 4.94
C LEU A 216 13.32 -3.01 3.73
N CYS A 217 12.76 -2.77 2.55
CA CYS A 217 13.50 -2.64 1.30
C CYS A 217 13.46 -1.23 0.72
N ALA A 218 12.41 -0.46 0.99
CA ALA A 218 12.35 0.96 0.59
C ALA A 218 11.46 1.81 1.53
N VAL A 219 11.74 3.11 1.55
CA VAL A 219 10.95 4.13 2.24
C VAL A 219 10.71 5.28 1.28
N VAL A 220 9.47 5.74 1.14
CA VAL A 220 9.18 7.03 0.52
C VAL A 220 9.00 8.04 1.65
N ASN A 221 9.82 9.07 1.67
CA ASN A 221 9.73 10.18 2.62
C ASN A 221 8.94 11.32 2.00
N HIS A 222 8.26 12.10 2.83
CA HIS A 222 7.61 13.34 2.44
C HIS A 222 7.94 14.45 3.42
N SER A 223 8.58 15.52 2.96
CA SER A 223 8.81 16.75 3.71
C SER A 223 7.81 17.84 3.30
N GLY A 224 7.61 18.88 4.12
CA GLY A 224 6.66 19.96 3.83
C GLY A 224 5.18 19.57 3.94
N PHE A 225 4.31 20.30 3.25
CA PHE A 225 2.84 20.16 3.28
C PHE A 225 2.32 19.45 2.02
N LEU A 226 1.05 19.08 1.98
CA LEU A 226 0.49 18.38 0.81
C LEU A 226 0.59 19.18 -0.49
N GLU A 227 0.29 20.48 -0.44
CA GLU A 227 0.29 21.34 -1.64
C GLU A 227 1.69 21.89 -1.96
N ASN A 228 2.63 21.77 -1.02
CA ASN A 228 4.01 22.25 -1.16
C ASN A 228 4.93 21.48 -0.20
N GLY A 229 5.31 20.29 -0.62
CA GLY A 229 6.22 19.36 0.00
C GLY A 229 7.22 18.80 -1.00
N HIS A 230 7.96 17.79 -0.59
CA HIS A 230 8.97 17.15 -1.41
C HIS A 230 9.08 15.68 -1.07
N TYR A 231 9.09 14.83 -2.08
CA TYR A 231 9.19 13.38 -1.91
C TYR A 231 10.61 12.93 -2.25
N THR A 232 11.16 12.06 -1.40
CA THR A 232 12.44 11.37 -1.67
C THR A 232 12.28 9.89 -1.35
N ALA A 233 13.17 9.05 -1.86
CA ALA A 233 13.12 7.62 -1.61
C ALA A 233 14.43 7.10 -1.01
N PHE A 234 14.33 6.27 0.03
CA PHE A 234 15.46 5.49 0.53
C PHE A 234 15.29 4.05 0.07
N CYS A 235 16.23 3.50 -0.68
CA CYS A 235 16.15 2.13 -1.17
C CYS A 235 17.38 1.32 -0.75
N LYS A 236 17.13 0.06 -0.40
CA LYS A 236 18.17 -0.92 -0.10
C LYS A 236 18.65 -1.57 -1.40
N ARG A 237 19.95 -1.48 -1.66
CA ARG A 237 20.65 -2.19 -2.75
C ARG A 237 21.39 -3.40 -2.17
N SER A 238 21.75 -4.37 -3.02
CA SER A 238 22.38 -5.66 -2.66
C SER A 238 23.28 -5.62 -1.41
N GLY A 239 22.96 -6.45 -0.42
CA GLY A 239 23.66 -6.53 0.87
C GLY A 239 22.85 -5.94 2.05
N PRO A 240 23.16 -6.31 3.30
CA PRO A 240 22.35 -5.95 4.47
C PRO A 240 22.35 -4.45 4.80
N ASP A 241 23.41 -3.71 4.45
CA ASP A 241 23.65 -2.33 4.92
C ASP A 241 23.87 -1.31 3.78
N ASN A 242 23.52 -1.64 2.55
CA ASN A 242 23.69 -0.76 1.40
C ASN A 242 22.42 0.04 1.12
N TRP A 243 22.24 1.14 1.86
CA TRP A 243 21.12 2.07 1.66
C TRP A 243 21.55 3.29 0.85
N TYR A 244 20.64 3.75 0.00
CA TYR A 244 20.82 4.92 -0.85
C TYR A 244 19.61 5.83 -0.76
N SER A 245 19.85 7.14 -0.67
CA SER A 245 18.86 8.19 -0.84
C SER A 245 18.79 8.59 -2.31
N PHE A 246 17.58 8.64 -2.84
CA PHE A 246 17.22 9.10 -4.16
C PHE A 246 16.39 10.38 -3.99
N ASP A 247 17.02 11.50 -4.32
CA ASP A 247 16.42 12.84 -4.29
C ASP A 247 16.49 13.39 -5.72
N ASP A 248 15.41 13.15 -6.48
CA ASP A 248 15.34 13.38 -7.92
C ASP A 248 16.54 12.77 -8.68
N ALA A 249 17.40 13.60 -9.27
CA ALA A 249 18.59 13.17 -10.01
C ALA A 249 19.80 12.87 -9.09
N GLN A 250 19.71 13.15 -7.80
CA GLN A 250 20.82 12.97 -6.86
C GLN A 250 20.70 11.64 -6.10
N ILE A 251 21.74 10.83 -6.19
CA ILE A 251 21.83 9.53 -5.52
C ILE A 251 22.98 9.58 -4.53
N THR A 252 22.69 9.37 -3.25
CA THR A 252 23.70 9.42 -2.17
C THR A 252 23.62 8.17 -1.31
N LYS A 253 24.76 7.52 -1.03
CA LYS A 253 24.80 6.41 -0.06
C LYS A 253 24.54 6.94 1.34
N ILE A 254 23.63 6.31 2.07
CA ILE A 254 23.28 6.70 3.44
C ILE A 254 23.58 5.57 4.43
N PRO A 255 23.97 5.87 5.68
CA PRO A 255 24.14 4.86 6.69
C PRO A 255 22.76 4.32 7.14
N LYS A 256 22.73 3.07 7.59
CA LYS A 256 21.50 2.40 8.08
C LYS A 256 20.78 3.19 9.17
N SER A 257 21.52 3.90 10.02
CA SER A 257 20.97 4.76 11.07
C SER A 257 20.13 5.94 10.54
N SER A 258 20.39 6.38 9.32
CA SER A 258 19.65 7.48 8.67
C SER A 258 18.39 7.03 7.96
N VAL A 259 18.15 5.71 7.83
CA VAL A 259 16.96 5.17 7.17
C VAL A 259 15.70 5.45 7.98
N GLN A 260 15.83 5.59 9.30
CA GLN A 260 14.74 5.95 10.21
C GLN A 260 14.51 7.47 10.16
N THR A 261 13.35 7.89 9.67
CA THR A 261 12.98 9.31 9.54
C THR A 261 11.59 9.57 10.12
N ASP A 262 11.35 10.81 10.55
CA ASP A 262 10.03 11.30 10.94
C ASP A 262 9.15 11.66 9.72
N THR A 263 9.77 11.78 8.53
CA THR A 263 9.12 12.10 7.26
C THR A 263 8.69 10.87 6.47
N ALA A 264 8.98 9.65 6.92
CA ALA A 264 8.55 8.41 6.28
C ALA A 264 7.04 8.40 6.02
N TYR A 265 6.63 8.11 4.79
CA TYR A 265 5.25 8.18 4.32
C TYR A 265 4.75 6.83 3.78
N LEU A 266 5.54 6.16 2.94
CA LEU A 266 5.32 4.77 2.52
C LEU A 266 6.49 3.90 2.97
N LEU A 267 6.20 2.71 3.47
CA LEU A 267 7.19 1.71 3.87
C LEU A 267 6.98 0.44 3.05
N PHE A 268 8.03 -0.02 2.36
CA PHE A 268 8.02 -1.23 1.54
C PHE A 268 8.83 -2.31 2.26
N TYR A 269 8.17 -3.44 2.50
CA TYR A 269 8.65 -4.55 3.30
C TYR A 269 8.58 -5.85 2.51
#